data_AF-A0A6H5HTF6-F1
#
_entry.id   AF-A0A6H5HTF6-F1
#
_cell.length_a   1.000
_cell.length_b   1.000
_cell.length_c   1.000
_cell.angle_alpha   90.00
_cell.angle_beta   90.00
_cell.angle_gamma   90.00
#
_symmetry.space_group_name_H-M   'P 1'
#
loop_
_entity.id
_entity.type
_entity.pdbx_description
1 polymer ?
#
loop_
_entity_poly.entity_id
_entity_poly.type
_entity_poly.pdbx_seq_one_letter_code
_entity_poly.pdbx_strand_id
1 'polypeptide(L)' 'NDQYSFKACLVLTEYKIEDISNRRTLHKDTRWNYHWFLVKKSERTAFTLYARTEEIKRKWIKAIQDAL' A
#
# COMPACT_ATOMS: atom_id res chain seq x y z
N ASN A 1 23.90 -11.07 2.45
CA ASN A 1 23.43 -11.62 3.74
C ASN A 1 21.94 -11.33 3.81
N ASP A 2 21.16 -12.19 3.16
CA ASP A 2 19.72 -12.01 2.98
C ASP A 2 18.98 -12.70 4.12
N GLN A 3 19.12 -12.13 5.32
CA GLN A 3 18.37 -12.58 6.50
C GLN A 3 17.05 -11.82 6.56
N TYR A 4 15.95 -12.57 6.55
CA TYR A 4 14.60 -12.04 6.74
C TYR A 4 14.06 -12.54 8.08
N SER A 5 13.52 -11.62 8.87
CA SER A 5 12.81 -11.95 10.11
C SER A 5 11.31 -11.75 9.90
N PHE A 6 10.50 -12.70 10.36
CA PHE A 6 9.05 -12.55 10.37
C PHE A 6 8.66 -11.37 11.26
N LYS A 7 7.91 -10.42 10.70
CA LYS A 7 7.37 -9.28 11.45
C LYS A 7 5.87 -9.36 11.64
N ALA A 8 5.14 -9.68 10.57
CA ALA A 8 3.69 -9.72 10.58
C ALA A 8 3.17 -10.54 9.39
N CYS A 9 1.94 -11.04 9.56
CA CYS A 9 1.12 -11.59 8.49
C CYS A 9 -0.15 -10.73 8.37
N LEU A 10 -0.54 -10.39 7.15
CA LEU A 10 -1.76 -9.62 6.85
C LEU A 10 -2.72 -10.53 6.10
N VAL A 11 -3.91 -10.76 6.65
CA VAL A 11 -4.96 -11.57 6.01
C VAL A 11 -5.68 -10.71 4.98
N LEU A 12 -5.25 -10.78 3.71
CA LEU A 12 -5.70 -9.90 2.62
C LEU A 12 -7.23 -9.77 2.53
N THR A 13 -7.98 -10.87 2.70
CA THR A 13 -9.46 -10.88 2.63
C THR A 13 -10.14 -9.96 3.66
N GLU A 14 -9.47 -9.65 4.77
CA GLU A 14 -9.94 -8.70 5.77
C GLU A 14 -9.58 -7.25 5.45
N TYR A 15 -8.84 -6.97 4.36
CA TYR A 15 -8.43 -5.63 3.99
C TYR A 15 -9.06 -5.19 2.66
N LYS A 16 -9.12 -3.87 2.46
CA LYS A 16 -9.47 -3.20 1.22
C LYS A 16 -8.31 -2.27 0.82
N ILE A 17 -8.09 -2.14 -0.48
CA ILE A 17 -7.14 -1.17 -1.02
C ILE A 17 -7.86 0.17 -1.20
N GLU A 18 -7.29 1.24 -0.66
CA GLU A 18 -7.68 2.61 -0.97
C GLU A 18 -6.53 3.34 -1.66
N ASP A 19 -6.76 3.71 -2.93
CA ASP A 19 -5.80 4.44 -3.74
C ASP A 19 -6.02 5.94 -3.60
N ILE A 20 -5.03 6.66 -3.06
CA ILE A 20 -5.05 8.13 -2.97
C ILE A 20 -4.28 8.73 -4.15
N SER A 21 -4.58 8.29 -5.37
CA SER A 21 -4.00 8.88 -6.58
C SER A 21 -4.42 10.33 -6.83
N ASN A 22 -5.42 10.85 -6.11
CA ASN A 22 -6.10 12.07 -6.53
C ASN A 22 -5.94 13.30 -5.62
N ARG A 23 -5.20 13.22 -4.51
CA ARG A 23 -4.83 14.44 -3.79
C ARG A 23 -3.57 15.00 -4.41
N ARG A 24 -3.74 15.98 -5.31
CA ARG A 24 -2.69 16.92 -5.72
C ARG A 24 -2.15 17.62 -4.46
N THR A 25 -1.25 16.98 -3.74
CA THR A 25 -0.52 17.64 -2.66
C THR A 25 0.48 18.56 -3.32
N LEU A 26 0.23 19.86 -3.18
CA LEU A 26 1.03 20.99 -3.64
C LEU A 26 2.41 21.06 -2.93
N HIS A 27 3.03 19.92 -2.61
CA HIS A 27 4.20 19.83 -1.75
C HIS A 27 5.40 19.25 -2.49
N LYS A 28 6.49 20.01 -2.43
CA LYS A 28 7.78 19.89 -3.15
C LYS A 28 8.55 18.57 -2.96
N ASP A 29 8.04 17.59 -2.24
CA ASP A 29 8.79 16.36 -1.93
C ASP A 29 8.24 15.16 -2.72
N THR A 30 8.79 14.97 -3.92
CA THR A 30 8.35 13.95 -4.90
C THR A 30 8.56 12.51 -4.40
N ARG A 31 9.34 12.30 -3.33
CA ARG A 31 9.86 10.99 -2.90
C ARG A 31 8.83 10.03 -2.30
N TRP A 32 7.68 10.51 -1.82
CA TRP A 32 6.69 9.66 -1.14
C TRP A 32 5.30 9.67 -1.78
N ASN A 33 5.17 10.19 -3.01
CA ASN A 33 3.86 10.38 -3.65
C ASN A 33 3.19 9.08 -4.10
N TYR A 34 3.95 8.00 -4.27
CA TYR A 34 3.41 6.72 -4.69
C TYR A 34 3.03 5.88 -3.47
N HIS A 35 1.95 6.25 -2.80
CA HIS A 35 1.41 5.49 -1.69
C HIS A 35 -0.01 4.98 -1.95
N TRP A 36 -0.39 3.94 -1.23
CA TRP A 36 -1.75 3.40 -1.14
C TRP A 36 -2.02 2.93 0.28
N PHE A 37 -3.30 2.84 0.64
CA PHE A 37 -3.71 2.40 1.97
C PHE A 37 -4.28 1.00 1.89
N LEU A 38 -3.91 0.19 2.87
CA LEU A 38 -4.50 -1.11 3.14
C LEU A 38 -5.37 -0.95 4.40
N VAL A 39 -6.66 -0.77 4.21
CA VAL A 39 -7.59 -0.50 5.31
C VAL A 39 -8.27 -1.80 5.71
N LYS A 40 -8.22 -2.17 6.98
CA LYS A 40 -8.92 -3.36 7.46
C LYS A 40 -10.43 -3.09 7.38
N LYS A 41 -11.21 -4.05 6.88
CA LYS A 41 -12.68 -4.02 6.81
C LYS A 41 -13.34 -3.82 8.18
N SER A 42 -12.66 -4.25 9.25
CA SER A 42 -13.07 -3.97 10.62
C SER A 42 -12.79 -2.51 11.06
N GLU A 43 -12.36 -1.63 10.14
CA GLU A 43 -12.04 -0.19 10.27
C GLU A 43 -11.07 0.20 11.41
N ARG A 44 -10.45 -0.79 12.05
CA ARG A 44 -9.63 -0.62 13.25
C ARG A 44 -8.16 -0.33 12.95
N THR A 45 -7.72 -0.59 11.73
CA THR A 45 -6.30 -0.45 11.34
C THR A 45 -6.19 -0.12 9.86
N ALA A 46 -5.41 0.90 9.55
CA ALA A 46 -5.01 1.24 8.19
C ALA A 46 -3.48 1.21 8.10
N PHE A 47 -2.96 0.54 7.09
CA PHE A 47 -1.54 0.54 6.77
C PHE A 47 -1.29 1.43 5.56
N THR A 48 -0.30 2.32 5.68
CA THR A 48 0.17 3.12 4.54
C THR A 48 1.38 2.43 3.91
N LEU A 49 1.24 2.03 2.66
CA LEU A 49 2.30 1.40 1.88
C LEU A 49 2.86 2.44 0.91
N TYR A 50 4.19 2.50 0.81
CA TYR A 50 4.91 3.41 -0.07
C TYR A 50 5.69 2.62 -1.11
N ALA A 51 5.66 3.08 -2.35
CA ALA A 51 6.49 2.58 -3.44
C ALA A 51 7.46 3.67 -3.93
N ARG A 52 8.56 3.22 -4.54
CA ARG A 52 9.53 4.11 -5.18
C ARG A 52 9.07 4.61 -6.54
N THR A 53 8.23 3.84 -7.25
CA THR A 53 7.73 4.17 -8.59
C THR A 53 6.24 3.85 -8.72
N GLU A 54 5.56 4.54 -9.63
CA GLU A 54 4.15 4.29 -9.96
C GLU A 54 3.93 2.87 -10.48
N GLU A 55 4.87 2.35 -11.28
CA GLU A 55 4.78 0.99 -11.83
C GLU A 55 4.78 -0.07 -10.73
N ILE A 56 5.64 0.09 -9.72
CA ILE A 56 5.69 -0.81 -8.56
C ILE A 56 4.38 -0.71 -7.77
N LYS A 57 3.89 0.51 -7.52
CA LYS A 57 2.58 0.74 -6.88
C LYS A 57 1.47 0.00 -7.63
N ARG A 58 1.36 0.17 -8.96
CA ARG A 58 0.34 -0.50 -9.78
C ARG A 58 0.45 -2.02 -9.74
N LYS A 59 1.68 -2.56 -9.80
CA LYS A 59 1.90 -4.01 -9.67
C LYS A 59 1.43 -4.55 -8.33
N TRP A 60 1.75 -3.85 -7.22
CA TRP A 60 1.29 -4.25 -5.89
C TRP A 60 -0.22 -4.14 -5.75
N ILE A 61 -0.82 -3.03 -6.18
CA ILE A 61 -2.28 -2.85 -6.13
C ILE A 61 -2.97 -3.96 -6.92
N LYS A 62 -2.52 -4.24 -8.14
CA LYS A 62 -3.09 -5.29 -8.98
C LYS A 62 -2.91 -6.68 -8.34
N ALA A 63 -1.73 -7.00 -7.83
CA ALA A 63 -1.47 -8.29 -7.19
C ALA A 63 -2.32 -8.49 -5.92
N ILE A 64 -2.51 -7.44 -5.12
CA ILE A 64 -3.37 -7.48 -3.94
C ILE A 64 -4.84 -7.61 -4.37
N GLN A 65 -5.29 -6.90 -5.41
CA GLN A 65 -6.65 -7.02 -5.94
C GLN A 65 -6.94 -8.40 -6.52
N ASP A 66 -5.97 -9.01 -7.21
CA ASP A 66 -6.09 -10.36 -7.77
C ASP A 66 -6.13 -11.45 -6.69
N ALA A 67 -5.48 -11.20 -5.55
CA ALA A 67 -5.46 -12.10 -4.40
C ALA A 67 -6.65 -11.92 -3.43
N LEU A 68 -7.49 -10.90 -3.64
CA LEU A 68 -8.71 -10.62 -2.85
C LEU A 68 -9.91 -11.40 -3.38
#